data_AF-E0XY15-F1
#
_entry.id   AF-E0XY15-F1
#
_cell.length_a   1.000
_cell.length_b   1.000
_cell.length_c   1.000
_cell.angle_alpha   90.00
_cell.angle_beta   90.00
_cell.angle_gamma   90.00
#
_symmetry.space_group_name_H-M   'P 1'
#
loop_
_entity.id
_entity.type
_entity.pdbx_description
1 polymer ?
#
loop_
_entity_poly.entity_id
_entity_poly.type
_entity_poly.pdbx_seq_one_letter_code
_entity_poly.pdbx_strand_id
1 'polypeptide(L)'
;MNRYQFEAAISAYIENDLNLSDRQAFESYMDSNPDSKALVNNIRSTMQSVKGLNDLKTSSVFMSNLFKRIEFEKNRPSKRIVERPAKSIFGFTPLYASLMAVLVASFIGVGVNLWPDNSLLENTTPTFTGNITSTPANLGGNPVTDKTPILVSNETKTDSADTTINNKKNFRLDNNVKFVKKTTINRPN
;
A
#
# COMPACT_ATOMS: atom_id res chain seq x y z
N MET A 1 12.79 -12.52 37.60
CA MET A 1 12.54 -11.92 36.27
C MET A 1 12.51 -10.40 36.37
N ASN A 2 12.42 -9.69 35.25
CA ASN A 2 12.25 -8.23 35.23
C ASN A 2 10.76 -7.81 35.11
N ARG A 3 10.48 -6.50 35.25
CA ARG A 3 9.12 -5.93 35.19
C ARG A 3 8.37 -6.27 33.89
N TYR A 4 9.03 -6.15 32.73
CA TYR A 4 8.38 -6.39 31.44
C TYR A 4 8.04 -7.87 31.24
N GLN A 5 8.92 -8.77 31.69
CA GLN A 5 8.68 -10.21 31.68
C GLN A 5 7.51 -10.57 32.61
N PHE A 6 7.43 -9.93 33.78
CA PHE A 6 6.28 -10.08 34.68
C PHE A 6 4.99 -9.65 33.99
N GLU A 7 4.92 -8.42 33.48
CA GLU A 7 3.71 -7.87 32.86
C GLU A 7 3.25 -8.70 31.65
N ALA A 8 4.19 -9.16 30.81
CA ALA A 8 3.89 -10.04 29.69
C ALA A 8 3.35 -11.41 30.12
N ALA A 9 3.79 -11.92 31.27
CA ALA A 9 3.37 -13.22 31.80
C ALA A 9 2.05 -13.17 32.60
N ILE A 10 1.47 -11.99 32.87
CA ILE A 10 0.26 -11.87 33.70
C ILE A 10 -0.92 -12.66 33.10
N SER A 11 -1.16 -12.53 31.79
CA SER A 11 -2.29 -13.20 31.14
C SER A 11 -2.19 -14.71 31.31
N ALA A 12 -1.05 -15.28 30.94
CA ALA A 12 -0.81 -16.70 31.06
C ALA A 12 -0.81 -17.16 32.53
N TYR A 13 -0.42 -16.31 33.51
CA TYR A 13 -0.48 -16.67 34.92
C TYR A 13 -1.92 -16.77 35.42
N ILE A 14 -2.76 -15.80 35.03
CA ILE A 14 -4.19 -15.78 35.39
C ILE A 14 -4.95 -16.93 34.73
N GLU A 15 -4.58 -17.29 33.50
CA GLU A 15 -5.17 -18.39 32.73
C GLU A 15 -4.59 -19.77 33.08
N ASN A 16 -3.61 -19.82 34.00
CA ASN A 16 -2.92 -21.05 34.43
C ASN A 16 -2.15 -21.76 33.30
N ASP A 17 -1.62 -20.98 32.36
CA ASP A 17 -0.83 -21.43 31.20
C ASP A 17 0.69 -21.29 31.41
N LEU A 18 1.15 -20.85 32.58
CA LEU A 18 2.59 -20.84 32.92
C LEU A 18 3.10 -22.25 33.26
N ASN A 19 4.32 -22.55 32.83
CA ASN A 19 5.06 -23.69 33.35
C ASN A 19 5.44 -23.47 34.83
N LEU A 20 5.75 -24.57 35.54
CA LEU A 20 6.00 -24.53 36.99
C LEU A 20 7.18 -23.62 37.38
N SER A 21 8.26 -23.64 36.60
CA SER A 21 9.46 -22.82 36.80
C SER A 21 9.12 -21.32 36.70
N ASP A 22 8.44 -20.94 35.63
CA ASP A 22 8.07 -19.55 35.37
C ASP A 22 7.04 -19.05 36.38
N ARG A 23 6.14 -19.93 36.83
CA ARG A 23 5.19 -19.60 37.89
C ARG A 23 5.90 -19.28 39.20
N GLN A 24 6.90 -20.06 39.59
CA GLN A 24 7.68 -19.79 40.80
C GLN A 24 8.44 -18.47 40.69
N ALA A 25 9.07 -18.19 39.53
CA ALA A 25 9.71 -16.91 39.27
C ALA A 25 8.71 -15.74 39.27
N PHE A 26 7.49 -15.99 38.81
CA PHE A 26 6.37 -15.04 38.81
C PHE A 26 5.91 -14.68 40.21
N GLU A 27 5.60 -15.68 41.02
CA GLU A 27 5.15 -15.51 42.40
C GLU A 27 6.25 -14.86 43.25
N SER A 28 7.51 -15.27 43.08
CA SER A 28 8.65 -14.66 43.79
C SER A 28 8.81 -13.17 43.47
N TYR A 29 8.64 -12.78 42.20
CA TYR A 29 8.67 -11.38 41.80
C TYR A 29 7.46 -10.60 42.35
N MET A 30 6.27 -11.19 42.33
CA MET A 30 5.05 -10.60 42.86
C MET A 30 5.12 -10.36 44.37
N ASP A 31 5.72 -11.27 45.13
CA ASP A 31 5.87 -11.13 46.58
C ASP A 31 6.95 -10.12 46.97
N SER A 32 7.98 -9.96 46.13
CA SER A 32 9.03 -8.96 46.33
C SER A 32 8.59 -7.54 45.93
N ASN A 33 7.54 -7.39 45.12
CA ASN A 33 7.08 -6.11 44.57
C ASN A 33 5.58 -5.89 44.86
N PRO A 34 5.23 -5.07 45.87
CA PRO A 34 3.83 -4.87 46.26
C PRO A 34 2.97 -4.26 45.12
N ASP A 35 3.54 -3.39 44.29
CA ASP A 35 2.86 -2.79 43.14
C ASP A 35 2.46 -3.85 42.10
N SER A 36 3.35 -4.82 41.86
CA SER A 36 3.10 -5.94 40.94
C SER A 36 1.98 -6.85 41.45
N LYS A 37 1.91 -7.07 42.77
CA LYS A 37 0.81 -7.80 43.42
C LYS A 37 -0.52 -7.06 43.32
N ALA A 38 -0.51 -5.74 43.54
CA ALA A 38 -1.69 -4.89 43.37
C ALA A 38 -2.20 -4.93 41.93
N LEU A 39 -1.30 -4.87 40.93
CA LEU A 39 -1.65 -4.98 39.51
C LEU A 39 -2.40 -6.28 39.20
N VAL A 40 -1.87 -7.43 39.61
CA VAL A 40 -2.52 -8.74 39.37
C VAL A 40 -3.88 -8.83 40.06
N ASN A 41 -3.99 -8.32 41.28
CA ASN A 41 -5.26 -8.30 42.02
C ASN A 41 -6.29 -7.40 41.35
N ASN A 42 -5.89 -6.22 40.85
CA ASN A 42 -6.78 -5.31 40.12
C ASN A 42 -7.30 -5.95 38.84
N ILE A 43 -6.44 -6.63 38.07
CA ILE A 43 -6.85 -7.36 36.86
C ILE A 43 -7.83 -8.49 37.22
N ARG A 44 -7.56 -9.25 38.29
CA ARG A 44 -8.47 -10.31 38.76
C ARG A 44 -9.83 -9.75 39.19
N SER A 45 -9.85 -8.64 39.92
CA SER A 45 -11.07 -7.95 40.34
C SER A 45 -11.87 -7.43 39.14
N THR A 46 -11.19 -6.88 38.14
CA THR A 46 -11.80 -6.43 36.89
C THR A 46 -12.43 -7.60 36.14
N MET A 47 -11.72 -8.72 36.03
CA MET A 47 -12.24 -9.94 35.40
C MET A 47 -13.47 -10.48 36.15
N GLN A 48 -13.47 -10.47 37.49
CA GLN A 48 -14.63 -10.85 38.28
C GLN A 48 -15.82 -9.91 38.06
N SER A 49 -15.57 -8.61 38.00
CA SER A 49 -16.60 -7.60 37.70
C SER A 49 -17.23 -7.83 36.32
N VAL A 50 -16.41 -8.11 35.31
CA VAL A 50 -16.88 -8.41 33.94
C VAL A 50 -17.68 -9.72 33.91
N LYS A 51 -17.22 -10.76 34.62
CA LYS A 51 -17.95 -12.04 34.74
C LYS A 51 -19.26 -11.92 35.50
N GLY A 52 -19.37 -10.95 36.40
CA GLY A 52 -20.58 -10.66 37.17
C GLY A 52 -21.59 -9.76 36.47
N LEU A 53 -21.32 -9.33 35.23
CA LEU A 53 -22.29 -8.58 34.45
C LEU A 53 -23.51 -9.45 34.12
N ASN A 54 -24.70 -8.85 34.17
CA ASN A 54 -25.93 -9.55 33.80
C ASN A 54 -25.91 -9.96 32.33
N ASP A 55 -26.46 -11.14 32.04
CA ASP A 55 -26.65 -11.59 30.67
C ASP A 55 -27.49 -10.58 29.87
N LEU A 56 -26.91 -10.08 28.78
CA LEU A 56 -27.59 -9.19 27.86
C LEU A 56 -28.60 -9.98 27.03
N LYS A 57 -29.90 -9.76 27.30
CA LYS A 57 -30.97 -10.31 26.47
C LYS A 57 -31.09 -9.49 25.18
N THR A 58 -30.89 -10.15 24.05
CA THR A 58 -31.18 -9.57 22.73
C THR A 58 -32.64 -9.81 22.34
N SER A 59 -33.12 -9.12 21.31
CA SER A 59 -34.41 -9.46 20.70
C SER A 59 -34.37 -10.89 20.13
N SER A 60 -35.51 -11.57 20.08
CA SER A 60 -35.64 -12.92 19.53
C SER A 60 -35.22 -13.03 18.06
N VAL A 61 -35.25 -11.92 17.33
CA VAL A 61 -34.94 -11.85 15.89
C VAL A 61 -33.46 -11.52 15.63
N PHE A 62 -32.70 -11.09 16.65
CA PHE A 62 -31.32 -10.63 16.50
C PHE A 62 -30.44 -11.66 15.80
N MET A 63 -30.44 -12.92 16.26
CA MET A 63 -29.61 -13.97 15.67
C MET A 63 -29.99 -14.26 14.22
N SER A 64 -31.28 -14.29 13.89
CA SER A 64 -31.73 -14.48 12.51
C SER A 64 -31.24 -13.35 11.59
N ASN A 65 -31.35 -12.10 12.04
CA ASN A 65 -30.88 -10.94 11.28
C ASN A 65 -29.36 -10.92 11.13
N LEU A 66 -28.62 -11.30 12.19
CA LEU A 66 -27.16 -11.42 12.14
C LEU A 66 -26.73 -12.46 11.12
N PHE A 67 -27.31 -13.66 11.14
CA PHE A 67 -27.02 -14.71 10.17
C PHE A 67 -27.32 -14.27 8.74
N LYS A 68 -28.49 -13.65 8.51
CA LYS A 68 -28.84 -13.08 7.20
C LYS A 68 -27.81 -12.05 6.74
N ARG A 69 -27.32 -11.19 7.64
CA ARG A 69 -26.31 -10.18 7.29
C ARG A 69 -24.95 -10.80 6.96
N ILE A 70 -24.51 -11.78 7.74
CA ILE A 70 -23.26 -12.51 7.49
C ILE A 70 -23.33 -13.21 6.13
N GLU A 71 -24.44 -13.88 5.83
CA GLU A 71 -24.64 -14.55 4.55
C GLU A 71 -24.72 -13.55 3.38
N PHE A 72 -25.41 -12.43 3.58
CA PHE A 72 -25.45 -11.35 2.60
C PHE A 72 -24.05 -10.81 2.30
N GLU A 73 -23.24 -10.48 3.31
CA GLU A 73 -21.88 -9.97 3.09
C GLU A 73 -20.94 -11.03 2.50
N LYS A 74 -21.07 -12.30 2.90
CA LYS A 74 -20.30 -13.42 2.32
C LYS A 74 -20.58 -13.57 0.81
N ASN A 75 -21.84 -13.45 0.43
CA ASN A 75 -22.29 -13.61 -0.95
C ASN A 75 -22.40 -12.28 -1.70
N ARG A 76 -22.05 -11.17 -1.05
CA ARG A 76 -22.10 -9.85 -1.66
C ARG A 76 -21.11 -9.89 -2.81
N PRO A 77 -21.55 -9.71 -4.07
CA PRO A 77 -20.61 -9.55 -5.15
C PRO A 77 -19.70 -8.42 -4.72
N SER A 78 -18.39 -8.70 -4.61
CA SER A 78 -17.41 -7.65 -4.35
C SER A 78 -17.80 -6.55 -5.31
N LYS A 79 -18.03 -5.35 -4.77
CA LYS A 79 -18.30 -4.18 -5.59
C LYS A 79 -16.97 -3.93 -6.29
N ARG A 80 -16.62 -4.77 -7.28
CA ARG A 80 -15.71 -4.44 -8.35
C ARG A 80 -16.29 -3.12 -8.77
N ILE A 81 -15.56 -2.06 -8.47
CA ILE A 81 -15.60 -0.86 -9.28
C ILE A 81 -15.51 -1.45 -10.68
N VAL A 82 -16.66 -1.56 -11.34
CA VAL A 82 -16.69 -1.86 -12.75
C VAL A 82 -16.02 -0.61 -13.28
N GLU A 83 -14.71 -0.70 -13.44
CA GLU A 83 -13.97 0.13 -14.36
C GLU A 83 -14.74 -0.06 -15.65
N ARG A 84 -15.73 0.81 -15.89
CA ARG A 84 -16.31 0.96 -17.21
C ARG A 84 -15.07 1.19 -18.04
N PRO A 85 -14.76 0.33 -19.03
CA PRO A 85 -13.66 0.64 -19.92
C PRO A 85 -14.05 1.97 -20.55
N ALA A 86 -13.45 3.06 -20.08
CA ALA A 86 -13.54 4.34 -20.75
C ALA A 86 -13.08 4.00 -22.16
N LYS A 87 -13.94 4.17 -23.16
CA LYS A 87 -13.66 3.88 -24.57
C LYS A 87 -12.54 4.83 -25.00
N SER A 88 -11.33 4.47 -24.64
CA SER A 88 -10.11 5.20 -24.86
C SER A 88 -9.41 4.48 -26.00
N ILE A 89 -9.36 5.13 -27.15
CA ILE A 89 -8.65 4.61 -28.31
C ILE A 89 -7.19 4.98 -28.06
N PHE A 90 -6.33 3.98 -27.93
CA PHE A 90 -4.88 4.17 -27.70
C PHE A 90 -4.53 4.90 -26.39
N GLY A 91 -5.32 4.74 -25.32
CA GLY A 91 -5.03 5.36 -24.02
C GLY A 91 -5.32 6.86 -23.93
N PHE A 92 -5.87 7.47 -24.99
CA PHE A 92 -6.34 8.86 -24.98
C PHE A 92 -7.88 8.95 -24.88
N THR A 93 -8.37 9.98 -24.19
CA THR A 93 -9.78 10.39 -24.27
C THR A 93 -10.05 10.94 -25.68
N PRO A 94 -11.22 10.68 -26.32
CA PRO A 94 -11.49 11.07 -27.71
C PRO A 94 -11.17 12.53 -28.05
N LEU A 95 -11.39 13.45 -27.11
CA LEU A 95 -11.09 14.88 -27.26
C LEU A 95 -9.58 15.18 -27.33
N TYR A 96 -8.76 14.52 -26.52
CA TYR A 96 -7.31 14.70 -26.56
C TYR A 96 -6.69 14.05 -27.79
N ALA A 97 -7.22 12.89 -28.22
CA ALA A 97 -6.80 12.23 -29.45
C ALA A 97 -7.00 13.12 -30.68
N SER A 98 -8.15 13.81 -30.79
CA SER A 98 -8.40 14.72 -31.91
C SER A 98 -7.47 15.92 -31.91
N LEU A 99 -7.21 16.51 -30.73
CA LEU A 99 -6.31 17.66 -30.61
C LEU A 99 -4.88 17.29 -31.04
N MET A 100 -4.38 16.12 -30.60
CA MET A 100 -3.06 15.62 -30.99
C MET A 100 -2.98 15.29 -32.48
N ALA A 101 -4.02 14.66 -33.05
CA ALA A 101 -4.06 14.34 -34.47
C ALA A 101 -3.99 15.61 -35.35
N VAL A 102 -4.73 16.66 -34.97
CA VAL A 102 -4.68 17.97 -35.66
C VAL A 102 -3.30 18.59 -35.56
N LEU A 103 -2.67 18.54 -34.38
CA LEU A 103 -1.32 19.07 -34.18
C LEU A 103 -0.29 18.34 -35.07
N VAL A 104 -0.32 17.01 -35.10
CA VAL A 104 0.58 16.20 -35.94
C VAL A 104 0.36 16.49 -37.43
N ALA A 105 -0.90 16.55 -37.88
CA ALA A 105 -1.22 16.88 -39.27
C ALA A 105 -0.74 18.30 -39.65
N SER A 106 -0.85 19.26 -38.74
CA SER A 106 -0.35 20.62 -38.94
C SER A 106 1.18 20.65 -39.05
N PHE A 107 1.91 19.94 -38.19
CA PHE A 107 3.37 19.83 -38.28
C PHE A 107 3.82 19.20 -39.60
N ILE A 108 3.15 18.14 -40.07
CA ILE A 108 3.46 17.52 -41.37
C ILE A 108 3.19 18.51 -42.50
N GLY A 109 2.05 19.20 -42.48
CA GLY A 109 1.71 20.18 -43.51
C GLY A 109 2.69 21.35 -43.58
N VAL A 110 3.07 21.91 -42.42
CA VAL A 110 4.08 22.97 -42.32
C VAL A 110 5.45 22.45 -42.72
N GLY A 111 5.81 21.23 -42.31
CA GLY A 111 7.07 20.57 -42.67
C GLY A 111 7.22 20.33 -44.18
N VAL A 112 6.15 19.98 -44.88
CA VAL A 112 6.15 19.86 -46.36
C VAL A 112 6.26 21.24 -47.01
N ASN A 113 5.58 22.26 -46.49
CA ASN A 113 5.68 23.64 -47.03
C ASN A 113 7.04 24.30 -46.78
N LEU A 114 7.74 23.93 -45.70
CA LEU A 114 9.09 24.40 -45.38
C LEU A 114 10.18 23.57 -46.07
N TRP A 115 9.82 22.53 -46.82
CA TRP A 115 10.79 21.79 -47.60
C TRP A 115 11.25 22.70 -48.75
N PRO A 116 12.55 23.06 -48.83
CA PRO A 116 13.03 23.89 -49.92
C PRO A 116 12.79 23.15 -51.24
N ASP A 117 12.09 23.79 -52.17
CA ASP A 117 12.10 23.36 -53.56
C ASP A 117 13.55 23.45 -54.03
N ASN A 118 14.15 22.31 -54.36
CA ASN A 118 15.50 22.24 -54.90
C ASN A 118 15.50 22.77 -56.35
N SER A 119 15.14 24.04 -56.55
CA SER A 119 15.29 24.72 -57.84
C SER A 119 16.68 25.32 -57.91
N LEU A 120 17.59 24.58 -58.55
CA LEU A 120 18.87 25.08 -59.02
C LEU A 120 18.64 26.24 -60.00
N LEU A 121 19.48 27.28 -59.87
CA LEU A 121 19.69 28.44 -60.78
C LEU A 121 18.62 29.54 -60.74
N GLU A 122 18.91 30.66 -60.07
CA GLU A 122 19.53 31.84 -60.70
C GLU A 122 19.82 32.95 -59.67
N ASN A 123 20.92 33.65 -59.93
CA ASN A 123 21.58 34.60 -59.03
C ASN A 123 20.81 35.91 -58.87
N THR A 124 20.50 36.33 -57.64
CA THR A 124 20.40 37.75 -57.28
C THR A 124 20.85 37.98 -55.84
N THR A 125 22.07 38.49 -55.66
CA THR A 125 22.58 39.01 -54.38
C THR A 125 22.32 40.51 -54.28
N PRO A 126 21.73 41.02 -53.19
CA PRO A 126 21.88 42.41 -52.81
C PRO A 126 22.75 42.59 -51.55
N THR A 127 23.94 43.13 -51.81
CA THR A 127 24.70 44.21 -51.15
C THR A 127 24.58 44.42 -49.62
N PHE A 128 25.71 44.14 -48.95
CA PHE A 128 26.08 44.50 -47.58
C PHE A 128 26.39 46.01 -47.44
N THR A 129 25.84 46.66 -46.41
CA THR A 129 26.04 48.09 -46.11
C THR A 129 26.38 48.33 -44.62
N GLY A 130 27.68 48.52 -44.33
CA GLY A 130 28.29 49.23 -43.18
C GLY A 130 28.11 48.64 -41.77
N ASN A 131 29.04 48.73 -40.82
CA ASN A 131 30.35 49.38 -40.73
C ASN A 131 31.13 48.74 -39.56
N ILE A 132 32.43 48.50 -39.75
CA ILE A 132 33.36 47.93 -38.76
C ILE A 132 34.06 49.11 -38.08
N THR A 133 33.98 49.28 -36.76
CA THR A 133 35.00 49.94 -35.90
C THR A 133 34.57 49.90 -34.43
N SER A 134 35.14 48.98 -33.64
CA SER A 134 35.73 49.25 -32.31
C SER A 134 36.03 47.94 -31.57
N THR A 135 37.30 47.51 -31.68
CA THR A 135 38.02 46.73 -30.65
C THR A 135 38.98 47.74 -30.00
N PRO A 136 39.49 47.62 -28.74
CA PRO A 136 39.64 46.41 -27.92
C PRO A 136 39.50 46.60 -26.38
N ALA A 137 39.56 45.51 -25.60
CA ALA A 137 40.35 45.46 -24.35
C ALA A 137 40.56 44.00 -23.88
N ASN A 138 41.84 43.67 -23.71
CA ASN A 138 42.46 42.46 -23.19
C ASN A 138 42.21 42.36 -21.66
N LEU A 139 42.16 41.21 -20.99
CA LEU A 139 43.24 40.51 -20.24
C LEU A 139 42.46 39.58 -19.27
N GLY A 140 42.64 38.27 -19.11
CA GLY A 140 43.84 37.49 -18.80
C GLY A 140 43.64 36.78 -17.43
N GLY A 141 43.87 35.46 -17.33
CA GLY A 141 44.12 34.75 -16.05
C GLY A 141 43.18 33.59 -15.65
N ASN A 142 43.72 32.36 -15.64
CA ASN A 142 43.21 31.10 -15.05
C ASN A 142 43.29 31.11 -13.49
N PRO A 143 43.02 30.01 -12.75
CA PRO A 143 41.84 29.12 -12.67
C PRO A 143 41.37 28.97 -11.18
N VAL A 144 40.10 28.60 -10.90
CA VAL A 144 39.70 28.23 -9.51
C VAL A 144 38.76 27.03 -9.46
N THR A 145 39.35 25.91 -9.05
CA THR A 145 38.88 24.86 -8.12
C THR A 145 37.48 24.25 -8.29
N ASP A 146 37.49 23.00 -8.75
CA ASP A 146 36.39 22.03 -8.64
C ASP A 146 35.91 21.86 -7.19
N LYS A 147 34.62 22.13 -6.96
CA LYS A 147 33.86 21.58 -5.82
C LYS A 147 32.60 20.94 -6.37
N THR A 148 32.60 19.61 -6.39
CA THR A 148 31.41 18.78 -6.63
C THR A 148 30.36 19.01 -5.54
N PRO A 149 29.09 19.27 -5.88
CA PRO A 149 28.02 19.35 -4.89
C PRO A 149 27.58 17.95 -4.46
N ILE A 150 27.55 17.72 -3.13
CA ILE A 150 27.03 16.51 -2.50
C ILE A 150 25.50 16.52 -2.59
N LEU A 151 24.92 15.49 -3.21
CA LEU A 151 23.48 15.24 -3.24
C LEU A 151 23.03 14.72 -1.86
N VAL A 152 22.13 15.44 -1.21
CA VAL A 152 21.37 14.93 -0.06
C VAL A 152 20.37 13.90 -0.59
N SER A 153 20.58 12.63 -0.26
CA SER A 153 19.58 11.58 -0.45
C SER A 153 18.47 11.75 0.58
N ASN A 154 17.33 12.29 0.16
CA ASN A 154 16.11 12.28 0.96
C ASN A 154 15.66 10.82 1.11
N GLU A 155 15.76 10.29 2.33
CA GLU A 155 15.16 9.01 2.68
C GLU A 155 13.64 9.17 2.72
N THR A 156 12.97 8.67 1.67
CA THR A 156 11.52 8.57 1.62
C THR A 156 11.09 7.55 2.67
N LYS A 157 10.46 8.02 3.74
CA LYS A 157 9.67 7.16 4.63
C LYS A 157 8.61 6.47 3.78
N THR A 158 8.78 5.18 3.58
CA THR A 158 7.77 4.30 2.99
C THR A 158 6.61 4.19 3.98
N ASP A 159 5.54 4.93 3.68
CA ASP A 159 4.24 4.77 4.31
C ASP A 159 3.72 3.37 3.95
N SER A 160 3.87 2.44 4.89
CA SER A 160 3.46 1.04 4.72
C SER A 160 2.01 0.89 5.16
N ALA A 161 1.10 1.27 4.27
CA ALA A 161 -0.31 0.96 4.37
C ALA A 161 -0.81 0.36 3.04
N ASP A 162 -0.27 -0.81 2.68
CA ASP A 162 -0.84 -1.63 1.61
C ASP A 162 -0.83 -3.11 2.02
N THR A 163 -1.99 -3.60 2.47
CA THR A 163 -2.24 -5.02 2.71
C THR A 163 -2.91 -5.65 1.49
N THR A 164 -2.22 -5.63 0.34
CA THR A 164 -2.61 -6.43 -0.82
C THR A 164 -1.48 -7.29 -1.38
N ILE A 165 -0.66 -7.89 -0.50
CA ILE A 165 0.16 -9.05 -0.90
C ILE A 165 -0.64 -10.33 -0.66
N ASN A 166 -1.42 -10.73 -1.68
CA ASN A 166 -1.89 -12.10 -1.81
C ASN A 166 -0.68 -13.01 -2.09
N ASN A 167 0.05 -13.38 -1.02
CA ASN A 167 0.99 -14.48 -1.08
C ASN A 167 0.20 -15.76 -1.31
N LYS A 168 -0.01 -16.11 -2.59
CA LYS A 168 -0.58 -17.39 -3.00
C LYS A 168 0.41 -18.48 -2.60
N LYS A 169 0.37 -18.92 -1.33
CA LYS A 169 1.11 -20.10 -0.88
C LYS A 169 0.54 -21.29 -1.66
N ASN A 170 1.31 -21.81 -2.61
CA ASN A 170 1.01 -23.07 -3.26
C ASN A 170 1.13 -24.17 -2.20
N PHE A 171 0.03 -24.52 -1.54
CA PHE A 171 0.00 -25.64 -0.62
C PHE A 171 0.05 -26.92 -1.46
N ARG A 172 1.20 -27.60 -1.45
CA ARG A 172 1.32 -28.95 -2.02
C ARG A 172 0.67 -29.92 -1.03
N LEU A 173 -0.55 -30.36 -1.33
CA LEU A 173 -1.14 -31.49 -0.62
C LEU A 173 -0.47 -32.76 -1.18
N ASP A 174 0.68 -33.12 -0.61
CA ASP A 174 1.34 -34.38 -0.93
C ASP A 174 0.44 -35.53 -0.46
N ASN A 175 -0.29 -36.16 -1.39
CA ASN A 175 -1.00 -37.46 -1.41
C ASN A 175 -1.64 -38.07 -0.13
N ASN A 176 -1.70 -37.35 0.99
CA ASN A 176 -2.13 -37.86 2.30
C ASN A 176 -3.52 -37.38 2.70
N VAL A 177 -4.26 -36.74 1.78
CA VAL A 177 -5.60 -36.20 2.06
C VAL A 177 -6.61 -36.87 1.13
N LYS A 178 -7.40 -37.81 1.68
CA LYS A 178 -8.54 -38.41 0.97
C LYS A 178 -9.77 -37.52 1.14
N PHE A 179 -10.22 -36.91 0.05
CA PHE A 179 -11.53 -36.25 0.03
C PHE A 179 -12.63 -37.32 0.00
N VAL A 180 -13.47 -37.34 1.05
CA VAL A 180 -14.63 -38.23 1.12
C VAL A 180 -15.68 -37.72 0.13
N LYS A 181 -16.06 -38.56 -0.85
CA LYS A 181 -17.16 -38.27 -1.78
C LYS A 181 -18.46 -38.08 -1.00
N LYS A 182 -19.23 -37.03 -1.31
CA LYS A 182 -20.58 -36.83 -0.80
C LYS A 182 -21.40 -38.10 -1.04
N THR A 183 -21.93 -38.66 0.05
CA THR A 183 -22.86 -39.79 0.00
C THR A 183 -24.23 -39.27 -0.43
N THR A 184 -24.68 -39.66 -1.63
CA THR A 184 -26.07 -39.50 -2.03
C THR A 184 -26.91 -40.41 -1.14
N ILE A 185 -27.70 -39.83 -0.24
CA ILE A 185 -28.65 -40.56 0.57
C ILE A 185 -29.80 -40.96 -0.37
N ASN A 186 -29.84 -42.23 -0.76
CA ASN A 186 -31.01 -42.82 -1.39
C ASN A 186 -32.10 -42.98 -0.31
N ARG A 187 -33.19 -42.24 -0.47
CA ARG A 187 -34.39 -42.35 0.37
C ARG A 187 -35.26 -43.47 -0.19
N PRO A 188 -35.53 -44.56 0.55
CA PRO A 188 -36.53 -45.53 0.14
C PRO A 188 -37.94 -44.95 0.33
N ASN A 189 -38.86 -45.39 -0.55
CA ASN A 189 -40.27 -45.02 -0.61
C ASN A 189 -41.01 -45.25 0.70
#